data_AF-A0A4Q6B2P0-F1
#
_entry.id   AF-A0A4Q6B2P0-F1
#
_cell.length_a   1.000
_cell.length_b   1.000
_cell.length_c   1.000
_cell.angle_alpha   90.00
_cell.angle_beta   90.00
_cell.angle_gamma   90.00
#
_symmetry.space_group_name_H-M   'P 1'
#
loop_
_entity.id
_entity.type
_entity.pdbx_description
1 polymer ?
#
loop_
_entity_poly.entity_id
_entity_poly.type
_entity_poly.pdbx_seq_one_letter_code
_entity_poly.pdbx_strand_id
1 'polypeptide(L)' 'MGTTETGLLLAGAAIVDITPPVGLLMSGYAARTEPATGSHDPLTARAIAVGDTAIVVADVIGLHEDSCARIRSRCVLD' A
#
# COMPACT_ATOMS: atom_id res chain seq x y z
N MET A 1 29.05 16.41 -25.74
CA MET A 1 28.00 17.09 -24.96
C MET A 1 26.70 16.43 -25.36
N GLY A 2 26.25 15.43 -24.59
CA GLY A 2 25.05 14.65 -24.91
C GLY A 2 23.82 15.52 -24.78
N THR A 3 22.97 15.52 -25.81
CA THR A 3 21.66 16.15 -25.79
C THR A 3 20.81 15.45 -24.74
N THR A 4 20.42 16.16 -23.68
CA THR A 4 19.40 15.67 -22.74
C THR A 4 18.08 15.61 -23.50
N GLU A 5 17.65 14.42 -23.92
CA GLU A 5 16.27 14.23 -24.35
C GLU A 5 15.37 14.44 -23.12
N THR A 6 14.59 15.51 -23.14
CA THR A 6 13.52 15.73 -22.18
C THR A 6 12.39 14.75 -22.50
N GLY A 7 12.52 13.51 -22.07
CA GLY A 7 11.43 12.54 -22.12
C GLY A 7 10.30 12.93 -21.18
N LEU A 8 9.06 12.89 -21.64
CA LEU A 8 7.89 13.04 -20.78
C LEU A 8 7.80 11.83 -19.84
N LEU A 9 7.98 12.06 -18.54
CA LEU A 9 7.68 11.06 -17.51
C LEU A 9 6.20 11.13 -17.15
N LEU A 10 5.51 10.00 -17.29
CA LEU A 10 4.15 9.85 -16.76
C LEU A 10 4.23 9.70 -15.25
N ALA A 11 3.33 10.38 -14.54
CA ALA A 11 3.19 10.26 -13.11
C ALA A 11 1.71 10.20 -12.73
N GLY A 12 1.41 9.47 -11.65
CA GLY A 12 0.06 9.32 -11.12
C GLY A 12 0.09 9.15 -9.60
N ALA A 13 -1.01 9.54 -8.95
CA ALA A 13 -1.21 9.35 -7.53
C ALA A 13 -2.62 8.80 -7.27
N ALA A 14 -2.74 7.90 -6.30
CA ALA A 14 -4.02 7.30 -5.92
C ALA A 14 -4.06 7.01 -4.42
N ILE A 15 -5.27 7.02 -3.87
CA ILE A 15 -5.58 6.65 -2.48
C ILE A 15 -6.77 5.69 -2.51
N VAL A 16 -6.66 4.57 -1.79
CA VAL A 16 -7.71 3.55 -1.67
C VAL A 16 -7.92 3.22 -0.20
N ASP A 17 -9.19 3.11 0.21
CA ASP A 17 -9.57 2.61 1.53
C ASP A 17 -9.33 1.10 1.62
N ILE A 18 -8.62 0.68 2.65
CA ILE A 18 -8.28 -0.71 2.95
C ILE A 18 -8.77 -1.14 4.35
N THR A 19 -9.69 -0.38 4.95
CA THR A 19 -10.24 -0.63 6.29
C THR A 19 -10.89 -2.01 6.33
N PRO A 20 -10.41 -2.93 7.17
CA PRO A 20 -11.00 -4.25 7.27
C PRO A 20 -12.37 -4.18 7.96
N PRO A 21 -13.22 -5.21 7.78
CA PRO A 21 -14.44 -5.35 8.57
C PRO A 21 -14.14 -5.35 10.08
N VAL A 22 -15.08 -4.84 10.86
CA VAL A 22 -15.02 -4.86 12.33
C VAL A 22 -14.96 -6.29 12.88
N GLY A 23 -14.34 -6.47 14.05
CA GLY A 23 -14.28 -7.76 14.74
C GLY A 23 -13.06 -8.62 14.41
N LEU A 24 -12.07 -8.10 13.70
CA LEU A 24 -10.78 -8.79 13.52
C LEU A 24 -9.85 -8.57 14.72
N LEU A 25 -9.02 -9.58 15.00
CA LEU A 25 -7.89 -9.43 15.91
C LEU A 25 -6.86 -8.50 15.28
N MET A 26 -6.35 -7.58 16.09
CA MET A 26 -5.39 -6.59 15.64
C MET A 26 -3.97 -6.98 16.07
N SER A 27 -3.02 -6.86 15.15
CA SER A 27 -1.59 -7.12 15.41
C SER A 27 -0.90 -5.95 16.14
N GLY A 28 0.35 -6.16 16.57
CA GLY A 28 1.23 -5.13 17.13
C GLY A 28 1.24 -4.99 18.65
N TYR A 29 0.28 -5.60 19.34
CA TYR A 29 0.26 -5.63 20.79
C TYR A 29 -0.21 -6.99 21.29
N ALA A 30 0.74 -7.85 21.66
CA ALA A 30 0.49 -9.27 21.95
C ALA A 30 -0.44 -9.50 23.16
N ALA A 31 -0.50 -8.56 24.10
CA ALA A 31 -1.37 -8.67 25.28
C ALA A 31 -2.84 -8.34 24.98
N ARG A 32 -3.16 -7.76 23.81
CA ARG A 32 -4.55 -7.58 23.40
C ARG A 32 -5.11 -8.90 22.90
N THR A 33 -6.17 -9.35 23.55
CA THR A 33 -6.85 -10.62 23.22
C THR A 33 -8.22 -10.40 22.59
N GLU A 34 -8.74 -9.19 22.71
CA GLU A 34 -10.05 -8.77 22.23
C GLU A 34 -9.97 -8.26 20.77
N PRO A 35 -10.99 -8.54 19.95
CA PRO A 35 -11.08 -8.00 18.60
C PRO A 35 -11.31 -6.48 18.55
N ALA A 36 -11.05 -5.88 17.38
CA ALA A 36 -11.42 -4.49 17.12
C ALA A 36 -12.94 -4.29 17.22
N THR A 37 -13.37 -3.28 17.99
CA THR A 37 -14.79 -2.90 18.16
C THR A 37 -15.29 -1.94 17.09
N GLY A 38 -14.39 -1.39 16.28
CA GLY A 38 -14.68 -0.48 15.17
C GLY A 38 -13.40 0.13 14.61
N SER A 39 -13.57 1.06 13.66
CA SER A 39 -12.50 1.91 13.11
C SER A 39 -12.71 3.35 13.56
N HIS A 40 -11.66 4.01 14.04
CA HIS A 40 -11.71 5.44 14.34
C HIS A 40 -11.51 6.27 13.05
N ASP A 41 -10.40 6.02 12.36
CA ASP A 41 -10.07 6.59 11.04
C ASP A 41 -9.97 5.47 9.99
N PRO A 42 -10.26 5.76 8.71
CA PRO A 42 -10.00 4.81 7.63
C PRO A 42 -8.52 4.48 7.51
N LEU A 43 -8.22 3.20 7.23
CA LEU A 43 -6.88 2.77 6.83
C LEU A 43 -6.77 2.90 5.31
N THR A 44 -5.63 3.40 4.82
CA THR A 44 -5.44 3.66 3.39
C THR A 44 -4.22 2.97 2.81
N ALA A 45 -4.30 2.65 1.52
CA ALA A 45 -3.15 2.45 0.66
C ALA A 45 -3.01 3.67 -0.26
N ARG A 46 -1.83 4.30 -0.23
CA ARG A 46 -1.49 5.50 -0.98
C ARG A 46 -0.33 5.20 -1.90
N ALA A 47 -0.44 5.54 -3.17
CA ALA A 47 0.59 5.27 -4.16
C ALA A 47 0.96 6.53 -4.94
N ILE A 48 2.25 6.65 -5.25
CA ILE A 48 2.77 7.53 -6.29
C ILE A 48 3.52 6.65 -7.27
N ALA A 49 3.15 6.75 -8.56
CA ALA A 49 3.83 6.08 -9.66
C ALA A 49 4.50 7.12 -10.55
N VAL A 50 5.73 6.86 -10.98
CA VAL A 50 6.52 7.68 -11.90
C VAL A 50 7.24 6.75 -12.86
N GLY A 51 6.89 6.82 -14.15
CA GLY A 51 7.30 5.81 -15.13
C GLY A 51 6.85 4.41 -14.68
N ASP A 52 7.78 3.46 -14.68
CA ASP A 52 7.53 2.06 -14.28
C ASP A 52 7.80 1.80 -12.79
N THR A 53 7.98 2.84 -11.98
CA THR A 53 8.23 2.69 -10.54
C THR A 53 7.08 3.25 -9.73
N ALA A 54 6.60 2.48 -8.75
CA ALA A 54 5.64 2.94 -7.76
C ALA A 54 6.17 2.82 -6.34
N ILE A 55 5.88 3.83 -5.52
CA ILE A 55 6.04 3.80 -4.06
C ILE A 55 4.65 3.70 -3.46
N VAL A 56 4.44 2.72 -2.59
CA VAL A 56 3.16 2.49 -1.90
C VAL A 56 3.36 2.57 -0.40
N VAL A 57 2.53 3.37 0.26
CA VAL A 57 2.40 3.44 1.72
C VAL A 57 1.05 2.85 2.08
N ALA A 58 1.04 1.82 2.92
CA ALA A 58 -0.17 1.21 3.45
C ALA A 58 -0.20 1.35 4.97
N ASP A 59 -1.36 1.71 5.51
CA ASP A 59 -1.58 1.84 6.95
C ASP A 59 -1.73 0.45 7.60
N VAL A 60 -0.63 -0.32 7.57
CA VAL A 60 -0.52 -1.68 8.11
C VAL A 60 0.76 -1.81 8.93
N ILE A 61 0.77 -2.74 9.90
CA ILE A 61 1.97 -2.98 10.71
C ILE A 61 3.09 -3.69 9.94
N GLY A 62 2.73 -4.45 8.90
CA GLY A 62 3.67 -5.20 8.08
C GLY A 62 2.97 -5.96 6.97
N LEU A 63 3.76 -6.39 5.98
CA LEU A 63 3.32 -7.24 4.88
C LEU A 63 4.01 -8.59 4.98
N HIS A 64 3.21 -9.66 4.92
CA HIS A 64 3.73 -11.02 4.76
C HIS A 64 4.29 -11.21 3.35
N GLU A 65 5.26 -12.12 3.17
CA GLU A 65 5.82 -12.45 1.85
C GLU A 65 4.75 -12.86 0.83
N ASP A 66 3.72 -13.60 1.26
CA ASP A 66 2.58 -13.96 0.40
C ASP A 66 1.79 -12.74 -0.06
N SER A 67 1.62 -11.75 0.81
CA SER A 67 0.97 -10.49 0.45
C SER A 67 1.79 -9.76 -0.62
N CYS A 68 3.10 -9.68 -0.44
CA CYS A 68 4.02 -9.08 -1.42
C CYS A 68 4.01 -9.83 -2.75
N ALA A 69 4.06 -11.16 -2.74
CA ALA A 69 4.01 -11.99 -3.94
C ALA A 69 2.69 -11.79 -4.71
N ARG A 70 1.56 -11.76 -3.99
CA ARG A 70 0.24 -11.48 -4.60
C ARG A 70 0.17 -10.07 -5.18
N ILE A 71 0.70 -9.06 -4.51
CA ILE A 71 0.77 -7.69 -5.03
C ILE A 71 1.61 -7.66 -6.31
N ARG A 72 2.82 -8.25 -6.30
CA ARG A 72 3.70 -8.32 -7.47
C ARG A 72 3.03 -9.03 -8.65
N SER A 73 2.33 -10.15 -8.42
CA SER A 73 1.64 -10.90 -9.49
C SER A 73 0.52 -10.11 -10.20
N ARG A 74 0.02 -9.05 -9.57
CA ARG A 74 -1.04 -8.17 -10.11
C ARG A 74 -0.51 -6.80 -10.55
N CYS A 75 0.76 -6.51 -10.26
CA CYS A 75 1.39 -5.26 -10.65
C CYS A 75 1.65 -5.30 -12.16
N VAL A 76 1.23 -4.26 -12.86
CA VAL A 76 1.47 -4.08 -14.30
C VAL A 76 2.75 -3.29 -14.60
N LEU A 77 3.40 -2.80 -13.54
CA LEU A 77 4.70 -2.13 -13.62
C LEU A 77 5.81 -3.17 -13.50
N ASP A 78 6.90 -2.98 -14.24
CA ASP A 78 8.04 -3.89 -14.36
C ASP A 78 8.95 -3.93 -13.12
#